data_AF-A0A1J3IVD8-F1
#
_entry.id   AF-A0A1J3IVD8-F1
#
_cell.length_a   1.000
_cell.length_b   1.000
_cell.length_c   1.000
_cell.angle_alpha   90.00
_cell.angle_beta   90.00
_cell.angle_gamma   90.00
#
_symmetry.space_group_name_H-M   'P 1'
#
loop_
_entity.id
_entity.type
_entity.pdbx_description
1 polymer ?
#
loop_
_entity_poly.entity_id
_entity_poly.type
_entity_poly.pdbx_seq_one_letter_code
_entity_poly.pdbx_strand_id
1 'polypeptide(L)'
;EGFLHFILQNAPIVMGHQDKDLRYLFIYNKFPSLREQDILGKTDIEIFDGAGVKESQDFKKEVLEKGMASKREITFETELFGSKTFLIYVEPVYNKLGEKIGINYMGMEVTDQVRKRQKMGKLREDNAVRKAMESELNKTIHITEETMRAKQMLATMSHEIRSPLSGVVGMAEILSTTRLDQEQRQFLNVMISSGDLVLQ
;
A
#
# COMPACT_ATOMS: atom_id res chain seq x y z
N GLU A 1 -1.09 8.24 47.13
CA GLU A 1 -2.31 7.72 46.45
C GLU A 1 -2.79 8.55 45.25
N GLY A 2 -2.50 9.86 45.14
CA GLY A 2 -3.06 10.69 44.05
C GLY A 2 -2.53 10.44 42.62
N PHE A 3 -1.27 10.01 42.46
CA PHE A 3 -0.64 9.91 41.12
C PHE A 3 -1.24 8.78 40.25
N LEU A 4 -1.45 7.59 40.82
CA LEU A 4 -2.03 6.47 40.09
C LEU A 4 -3.48 6.78 39.69
N HIS A 5 -4.26 7.36 40.60
CA HIS A 5 -5.63 7.78 40.33
C HIS A 5 -5.69 8.81 39.18
N PHE A 6 -4.80 9.80 39.17
CA PHE A 6 -4.69 10.79 38.09
C PHE A 6 -4.40 10.15 36.73
N ILE A 7 -3.45 9.21 36.65
CA ILE A 7 -3.14 8.52 35.39
C ILE A 7 -4.36 7.74 34.90
N LEU A 8 -4.96 6.94 35.77
CA LEU A 8 -6.11 6.11 35.43
C LEU A 8 -7.29 6.97 34.95
N GLN A 9 -7.56 8.12 35.59
CA GLN A 9 -8.61 9.05 35.18
C GLN A 9 -8.38 9.67 33.80
N ASN A 10 -7.12 9.89 33.40
CA ASN A 10 -6.81 10.57 32.15
C ASN A 10 -6.55 9.62 30.99
N ALA A 11 -6.10 8.39 31.23
CA ALA A 11 -5.83 7.41 30.20
C ALA A 11 -7.13 6.80 29.61
N PRO A 12 -7.19 6.53 28.29
CA PRO A 12 -8.31 5.86 27.64
C PRO A 12 -8.22 4.32 27.82
N ILE A 13 -8.14 3.89 29.08
CA ILE A 13 -7.96 2.49 29.44
C ILE A 13 -9.12 1.97 30.28
N VAL A 14 -9.38 0.68 30.13
CA VAL A 14 -10.18 -0.14 31.04
C VAL A 14 -9.25 -1.21 31.56
N MET A 15 -9.23 -1.45 32.86
CA MET A 15 -8.44 -2.54 33.42
C MET A 15 -9.26 -3.29 34.46
N GLY A 16 -8.93 -4.55 34.69
CA GLY A 16 -9.63 -5.34 35.69
C GLY A 16 -8.87 -6.57 36.09
N HIS A 17 -9.33 -7.15 37.19
CA HIS A 17 -8.87 -8.42 37.71
C HIS A 17 -10.03 -9.40 37.67
N GLN A 18 -9.77 -10.59 37.13
CA GLN A 18 -10.76 -11.66 37.05
C GLN A 18 -10.20 -12.94 37.68
N ASP A 19 -11.07 -13.74 38.28
CA ASP A 19 -10.70 -15.05 38.84
C ASP A 19 -10.46 -16.11 37.75
N LYS A 20 -10.28 -17.38 38.15
CA LYS A 20 -10.05 -18.51 37.24
C LYS A 20 -11.24 -18.80 36.32
N ASP A 21 -12.44 -18.42 36.74
CA ASP A 21 -13.68 -18.58 35.97
C ASP A 21 -13.99 -17.33 35.13
N LEU A 22 -13.04 -16.39 35.06
CA LEU A 22 -13.13 -15.10 34.38
C LEU A 22 -14.23 -14.19 34.95
N ARG A 23 -14.56 -14.35 36.23
CA ARG A 23 -15.49 -13.45 36.93
C ARG A 23 -14.76 -12.24 37.46
N TYR A 24 -15.34 -11.06 37.25
CA TYR A 24 -14.76 -9.80 37.70
C TYR A 24 -14.65 -9.71 39.23
N LEU A 25 -13.44 -9.55 39.73
CA LEU A 25 -13.15 -9.24 41.14
C LEU A 25 -12.89 -7.75 41.34
N PHE A 26 -12.40 -7.07 40.29
CA PHE A 26 -12.15 -5.64 40.26
C PHE A 26 -12.26 -5.14 38.83
N ILE A 27 -12.77 -3.92 38.66
CA ILE A 27 -12.72 -3.20 37.39
C ILE A 27 -12.48 -1.71 37.62
N TYR A 28 -11.61 -1.14 36.81
CA TYR A 28 -11.53 0.28 36.59
C TYR A 28 -12.03 0.57 35.18
N ASN A 29 -13.17 1.24 35.09
CA ASN A 29 -13.82 1.56 33.83
C ASN A 29 -14.10 3.06 33.72
N LYS A 30 -13.57 3.69 32.67
CA LYS A 30 -13.81 5.10 32.37
C LYS A 30 -15.09 5.33 31.55
N PHE A 31 -15.72 4.28 31.02
CA PHE A 31 -16.98 4.40 30.29
C PHE A 31 -18.16 4.58 31.27
N PRO A 32 -18.85 5.73 31.24
CA PRO A 32 -19.82 6.13 32.28
C PRO A 32 -21.09 5.26 32.32
N SER A 33 -21.31 4.43 31.30
CA SER A 33 -22.54 3.65 31.13
C SER A 33 -22.62 2.40 32.00
N LEU A 34 -21.54 2.01 32.68
CA LEU A 34 -21.47 0.78 33.47
C LEU A 34 -21.04 1.05 34.90
N ARG A 35 -21.91 0.73 35.85
CA ARG A 35 -21.58 0.80 37.28
C ARG A 35 -20.82 -0.45 37.68
N GLU A 36 -19.82 -0.31 38.55
CA GLU A 36 -19.01 -1.41 39.06
C GLU A 36 -19.85 -2.56 39.63
N GLN A 37 -20.89 -2.25 40.40
CA GLN A 37 -21.83 -3.22 40.98
C GLN A 37 -22.53 -4.11 39.95
N ASP A 38 -22.66 -3.64 38.70
CA ASP A 38 -23.35 -4.38 37.63
C ASP A 38 -22.40 -5.37 36.93
N ILE A 39 -21.09 -5.29 37.23
CA ILE A 39 -19.98 -6.04 36.59
C ILE A 39 -19.41 -7.10 37.54
N LEU A 40 -19.22 -6.78 38.83
CA LEU A 40 -18.55 -7.68 39.77
C LEU A 40 -19.25 -9.05 39.86
N GLY A 41 -18.45 -10.12 39.87
CA GLY A 41 -18.90 -11.51 39.89
C GLY A 41 -19.41 -12.08 38.56
N LYS A 42 -19.50 -11.27 37.50
CA LYS A 42 -19.95 -11.70 36.17
C LYS A 42 -18.77 -11.89 35.21
N THR A 43 -19.01 -12.55 34.10
CA THR A 43 -18.08 -12.74 32.97
C THR A 43 -18.36 -11.72 31.85
N ASP A 44 -17.47 -11.60 30.86
CA ASP A 44 -17.64 -10.65 29.75
C ASP A 44 -18.98 -10.87 29.03
N ILE A 45 -19.33 -12.13 28.75
CA ILE A 45 -20.57 -12.50 28.05
C ILE A 45 -21.86 -12.29 28.87
N GLU A 46 -21.75 -12.19 30.20
CA GLU A 46 -22.90 -11.91 31.07
C GLU A 46 -23.16 -10.41 31.22
N ILE A 47 -22.20 -9.57 30.82
CA ILE A 47 -22.25 -8.10 30.95
C ILE A 47 -22.48 -7.45 29.60
N PHE A 48 -21.81 -7.97 28.57
CA PHE A 48 -21.79 -7.39 27.23
C PHE A 48 -22.40 -8.37 26.23
N ASP A 49 -23.11 -7.81 25.25
CA ASP A 49 -23.55 -8.55 24.07
C ASP A 49 -23.01 -7.84 22.81
N GLY A 50 -22.86 -8.61 21.73
CA GLY A 50 -22.37 -8.13 20.45
C GLY A 50 -21.01 -8.69 20.02
N ALA A 51 -20.53 -8.20 18.88
CA ALA A 51 -19.29 -8.69 18.28
C ALA A 51 -18.08 -8.38 19.18
N GLY A 52 -17.06 -9.25 19.15
CA GLY A 52 -15.84 -9.10 19.94
C GLY A 52 -15.92 -9.57 21.40
N VAL A 53 -17.13 -9.70 22.00
CA VAL A 53 -17.28 -10.13 23.40
C VAL A 53 -16.82 -11.58 23.59
N LYS A 54 -17.32 -12.50 22.77
CA LYS A 54 -16.90 -13.91 22.80
C LYS A 54 -15.41 -14.05 22.49
N GLU A 55 -14.89 -13.28 21.53
CA GLU A 55 -13.48 -13.28 21.17
C GLU A 55 -12.59 -12.85 22.36
N SER A 56 -12.99 -11.80 23.09
CA SER A 56 -12.32 -11.36 24.32
C SER A 56 -12.28 -12.46 25.38
N GLN A 57 -13.43 -13.11 25.61
CA GLN A 57 -13.51 -14.17 26.61
C GLN A 57 -12.66 -15.39 26.23
N ASP A 58 -12.70 -15.81 24.96
CA ASP A 58 -11.88 -16.91 24.46
C ASP A 58 -10.38 -16.58 24.52
N PHE A 59 -10.01 -15.34 24.22
CA PHE A 59 -8.62 -14.86 24.36
C PHE A 59 -8.14 -14.89 25.82
N LYS A 60 -8.97 -14.47 26.77
CA LYS A 60 -8.67 -14.53 28.20
C LYS A 60 -8.50 -15.97 28.69
N LYS A 61 -9.36 -16.89 28.24
CA LYS A 61 -9.21 -18.34 28.51
C LYS A 61 -7.90 -18.88 27.95
N GLU A 62 -7.57 -18.55 26.70
CA GLU A 62 -6.33 -18.96 26.06
C GLU A 62 -5.09 -18.55 26.89
N VAL A 63 -5.05 -17.31 27.39
CA VAL A 63 -3.96 -16.81 28.24
C VAL A 63 -3.91 -17.54 29.58
N LEU A 64 -5.06 -17.79 30.19
CA LEU A 64 -5.14 -18.54 31.44
C LEU A 64 -4.67 -19.98 31.25
N GLU A 65 -5.04 -20.65 30.17
CA GLU A 65 -4.62 -22.02 29.84
C GLU A 65 -3.10 -22.08 29.61
N LYS A 66 -2.58 -21.25 28.70
CA LYS A 66 -1.16 -21.21 28.34
C LYS A 66 -0.26 -20.71 29.46
N GLY A 67 -0.78 -19.90 30.38
CA GLY A 67 -0.01 -19.30 31.45
C GLY A 67 1.01 -18.25 30.97
N MET A 68 0.81 -17.68 29.79
CA MET A 68 1.69 -16.68 29.18
C MET A 68 0.95 -15.39 28.88
N ALA A 69 1.51 -14.26 29.31
CA ALA A 69 0.96 -12.94 28.99
C ALA A 69 0.92 -12.72 27.47
N SER A 70 -0.17 -12.12 27.00
CA SER A 70 -0.40 -11.89 25.57
C SER A 70 -1.21 -10.62 25.35
N LYS A 71 -1.28 -10.17 24.10
CA LYS A 71 -2.11 -9.04 23.68
C LYS A 71 -2.82 -9.29 22.37
N ARG A 72 -3.99 -8.69 22.19
CA ARG A 72 -4.80 -8.80 20.97
C ARG A 72 -5.58 -7.50 20.72
N GLU A 73 -5.65 -7.09 19.45
CA GLU A 73 -6.58 -6.05 19.02
C GLU A 73 -7.94 -6.70 18.75
N ILE A 74 -8.98 -6.28 19.47
CA ILE A 74 -10.34 -6.82 19.33
C ILE A 74 -11.30 -5.65 19.08
N THR A 75 -12.14 -5.79 18.06
CA THR A 75 -13.20 -4.83 17.76
C THR A 75 -14.49 -5.28 18.41
N PHE A 76 -15.03 -4.42 19.26
CA PHE A 76 -16.28 -4.61 19.95
C PHE A 76 -17.36 -3.81 19.26
N GLU A 77 -18.50 -4.44 18.98
CA GLU A 77 -19.70 -3.78 18.47
C GLU A 77 -20.82 -4.02 19.46
N THR A 78 -21.03 -3.06 20.36
CA THR A 78 -22.01 -3.16 21.43
C THR A 78 -22.98 -1.98 21.40
N GLU A 79 -24.18 -2.15 21.94
CA GLU A 79 -25.14 -1.06 22.06
C GLU A 79 -24.65 0.05 23.02
N LEU A 80 -23.77 -0.28 23.96
CA LEU A 80 -23.31 0.62 25.02
C LEU A 80 -22.35 1.72 24.53
N PHE A 81 -21.48 1.39 23.58
CA PHE A 81 -20.43 2.30 23.11
C PHE A 81 -20.17 2.23 21.60
N GLY A 82 -21.03 1.53 20.85
CA GLY A 82 -20.93 1.35 19.41
C GLY A 82 -19.74 0.48 19.02
N SER A 83 -19.23 0.73 17.80
CA SER A 83 -18.05 0.04 17.27
C SER A 83 -16.76 0.72 17.75
N LYS A 84 -16.00 0.02 18.59
CA LYS A 84 -14.69 0.47 19.11
C LYS A 84 -13.68 -0.67 19.08
N THR A 85 -12.42 -0.35 18.78
CA THR A 85 -11.32 -1.32 18.81
C THR A 85 -10.47 -1.11 20.05
N PHE A 86 -10.23 -2.18 20.79
CA PHE A 86 -9.37 -2.18 21.97
C PHE A 86 -8.14 -3.05 21.75
N LEU A 87 -6.98 -2.54 22.13
CA LEU A 87 -5.78 -3.34 22.30
C LEU A 87 -5.79 -3.88 23.73
N ILE A 88 -6.12 -5.16 23.87
CA ILE A 88 -6.26 -5.84 25.15
C ILE A 88 -4.98 -6.58 25.47
N TYR A 89 -4.40 -6.26 26.62
CA TYR A 89 -3.30 -6.98 27.26
C TYR A 89 -3.89 -7.86 28.36
N VAL A 90 -3.48 -9.12 28.41
CA VAL A 90 -3.90 -10.07 29.46
C VAL A 90 -2.66 -10.76 30.00
N GLU A 91 -2.56 -10.85 31.32
CA GLU A 91 -1.54 -11.62 32.01
C GLU A 91 -2.17 -12.56 33.05
N PRO A 92 -1.64 -13.79 33.21
CA PRO A 92 -2.06 -14.69 34.27
C PRO A 92 -1.51 -14.23 35.63
N VAL A 93 -2.33 -14.35 36.66
CA VAL A 93 -1.97 -14.03 38.05
C VAL A 93 -1.75 -15.32 38.82
N TYR A 94 -0.65 -15.38 39.58
CA TYR A 94 -0.28 -16.52 40.41
C TYR A 94 -0.25 -16.14 41.88
N ASN A 95 -0.63 -17.06 42.76
CA ASN A 95 -0.43 -16.90 44.20
C ASN A 95 1.01 -17.25 44.61
N LYS A 96 1.32 -17.11 45.91
CA LYS A 96 2.66 -17.43 46.47
C LYS A 96 3.05 -18.90 46.34
N LEU A 97 2.09 -19.80 46.11
CA LEU A 97 2.30 -21.23 45.91
C LEU A 97 2.53 -21.59 44.43
N GLY A 98 2.50 -20.60 43.52
CA GLY A 98 2.67 -20.82 42.08
C GLY A 98 1.40 -21.28 41.37
N GLU A 99 0.24 -21.24 42.04
CA GLU A 99 -1.03 -21.62 41.44
C GLU A 99 -1.64 -20.43 40.69
N LYS A 100 -2.11 -20.66 39.47
CA LYS A 100 -2.89 -19.66 38.71
C LYS A 100 -4.18 -19.34 39.47
N ILE A 101 -4.41 -18.08 39.81
CA ILE A 101 -5.59 -17.60 40.53
C ILE A 101 -6.54 -16.76 39.68
N GLY A 102 -6.12 -16.38 38.47
CA GLY A 102 -6.95 -15.60 37.56
C GLY A 102 -6.11 -14.86 36.54
N ILE A 103 -6.61 -13.71 36.08
CA ILE A 103 -5.92 -12.84 35.12
C ILE A 103 -6.03 -11.37 35.54
N ASN A 104 -5.03 -10.58 35.15
CA ASN A 104 -5.19 -9.14 35.00
C ASN A 104 -5.37 -8.84 33.52
N TYR A 105 -6.17 -7.85 33.20
CA TYR A 105 -6.23 -7.34 31.84
C TYR A 105 -6.30 -5.81 31.82
N MET A 106 -5.84 -5.25 30.70
CA MET A 106 -5.96 -3.84 30.35
C MET A 106 -6.35 -3.72 28.88
N GLY A 107 -7.48 -3.10 28.60
CA GLY A 107 -7.89 -2.68 27.25
C GLY A 107 -7.63 -1.20 27.05
N MET A 108 -6.83 -0.84 26.05
CA MET A 108 -6.67 0.55 25.60
C MET A 108 -7.46 0.77 24.32
N GLU A 109 -8.25 1.84 24.26
CA GLU A 109 -9.00 2.18 23.05
C GLU A 109 -8.06 2.68 21.95
N VAL A 110 -8.10 2.03 20.78
CA VAL A 110 -7.19 2.28 19.64
C VAL A 110 -7.95 2.46 18.33
N THR A 111 -9.25 2.79 18.38
CA THR A 111 -10.12 2.85 17.19
C THR A 111 -9.57 3.81 16.14
N ASP A 112 -9.21 5.03 16.55
CA ASP A 112 -8.65 6.04 15.65
C ASP A 112 -7.29 5.63 15.08
N GLN A 113 -6.48 4.93 15.87
CA GLN A 113 -5.17 4.46 15.44
C GLN A 113 -5.32 3.38 14.36
N VAL A 114 -6.24 2.43 14.57
CA VAL A 114 -6.56 1.37 13.61
C VAL A 114 -7.14 1.96 12.31
N ARG A 115 -8.11 2.89 12.41
CA ARG A 115 -8.68 3.58 11.25
C ARG A 115 -7.63 4.34 10.44
N LYS A 116 -6.73 5.07 11.13
CA LYS A 116 -5.61 5.77 10.48
C LYS A 116 -4.67 4.77 9.80
N ARG A 117 -4.30 3.67 10.47
CA ARG A 117 -3.43 2.61 9.92
C ARG A 117 -4.03 2.00 8.65
N GLN A 118 -5.32 1.67 8.67
CA GLN A 118 -6.03 1.12 7.50
C GLN A 118 -6.08 2.12 6.34
N LYS A 119 -6.45 3.37 6.61
CA LYS A 119 -6.48 4.44 5.58
C LYS A 119 -5.10 4.64 4.96
N MET A 120 -4.05 4.69 5.77
CA MET A 120 -2.67 4.83 5.29
C MET A 120 -2.23 3.62 4.45
N GLY A 121 -2.65 2.41 4.81
CA GLY A 121 -2.41 1.20 4.02
C GLY A 121 -2.97 1.33 2.61
N LYS A 122 -4.25 1.69 2.50
CA LYS A 122 -4.93 1.88 1.21
C LYS A 122 -4.28 2.98 0.37
N LEU A 123 -3.96 4.13 0.96
CA LEU A 123 -3.27 5.23 0.26
C LEU A 123 -1.89 4.82 -0.27
N ARG A 124 -1.17 3.94 0.44
CA ARG A 124 0.14 3.45 -0.01
C ARG A 124 0.00 2.53 -1.22
N GLU A 125 -0.98 1.63 -1.19
CA GLU A 125 -1.30 0.74 -2.31
C GLU A 125 -1.69 1.53 -3.56
N ASP A 126 -2.64 2.46 -3.43
CA ASP A 126 -3.07 3.32 -4.54
C ASP A 126 -1.90 4.13 -5.14
N ASN A 127 -1.01 4.66 -4.28
CA ASN A 127 0.18 5.38 -4.75
C ASN A 127 1.21 4.47 -5.44
N ALA A 128 1.36 3.22 -5.00
CA ALA A 128 2.26 2.28 -5.64
C ALA A 128 1.79 1.94 -7.06
N VAL A 129 0.48 1.68 -7.23
CA VAL A 129 -0.14 1.45 -8.54
C VAL A 129 0.03 2.66 -9.46
N ARG A 130 -0.27 3.87 -8.97
CA ARG A 130 -0.11 5.11 -9.74
C ARG A 130 1.33 5.32 -10.21
N LYS A 131 2.32 5.12 -9.33
CA LYS A 131 3.73 5.28 -9.68
C LYS A 131 4.20 4.26 -10.72
N ALA A 132 3.73 3.02 -10.64
CA ALA A 132 4.04 2.01 -11.65
C ALA A 132 3.49 2.40 -13.03
N MET A 133 2.24 2.87 -13.07
CA MET A 133 1.60 3.34 -14.30
C MET A 133 2.30 4.58 -14.89
N GLU A 134 2.67 5.53 -14.04
CA GLU A 134 3.42 6.73 -14.45
C GLU A 134 4.80 6.36 -15.04
N SER A 135 5.50 5.40 -14.44
CA SER A 135 6.78 4.92 -14.96
C SER A 135 6.64 4.27 -16.34
N GLU A 136 5.64 3.42 -16.56
CA GLU A 136 5.38 2.80 -17.86
C GLU A 136 4.96 3.83 -18.92
N LEU A 137 4.14 4.82 -18.54
CA LEU A 137 3.76 5.91 -19.43
C LEU A 137 4.99 6.72 -19.86
N ASN A 138 5.86 7.08 -18.92
CA ASN A 138 7.07 7.85 -19.22
C ASN A 138 8.02 7.09 -20.16
N LYS A 139 8.17 5.76 -19.99
CA LYS A 139 8.94 4.92 -20.95
C LYS A 139 8.32 4.97 -22.35
N THR A 140 7.01 4.84 -22.44
CA THR A 140 6.29 4.88 -23.72
C THR A 140 6.46 6.22 -24.43
N ILE A 141 6.35 7.33 -23.68
CA ILE A 141 6.59 8.69 -24.21
C ILE A 141 8.03 8.79 -24.73
N HIS A 142 9.02 8.37 -23.95
CA HIS A 142 10.42 8.44 -24.35
C HIS A 142 10.71 7.67 -25.65
N ILE A 143 10.22 6.43 -25.75
CA ILE A 143 10.37 5.60 -26.96
C ILE A 143 9.70 6.28 -28.16
N THR A 144 8.53 6.88 -27.95
CA THR A 144 7.80 7.58 -29.01
C THR A 144 8.58 8.81 -29.48
N GLU A 145 9.11 9.62 -28.55
CA GLU A 145 9.92 10.79 -28.87
C GLU A 145 11.20 10.42 -29.63
N GLU A 146 11.92 9.38 -29.19
CA GLU A 146 13.11 8.88 -29.88
C GLU A 146 12.77 8.39 -31.30
N THR A 147 11.68 7.64 -31.44
CA THR A 147 11.20 7.15 -32.75
C THR A 147 10.85 8.31 -33.67
N MET A 148 10.16 9.33 -33.17
CA MET A 148 9.80 10.52 -33.93
C MET A 148 11.05 11.31 -34.35
N ARG A 149 12.02 11.50 -33.45
CA ARG A 149 13.29 12.14 -33.77
C ARG A 149 14.06 11.36 -34.85
N ALA A 150 14.18 10.05 -34.72
CA ALA A 150 14.85 9.21 -35.71
C ALA A 150 14.17 9.30 -37.09
N LYS A 151 12.83 9.23 -37.14
CA LYS A 151 12.06 9.41 -38.38
C LYS A 151 12.32 10.78 -39.02
N GLN A 152 12.34 11.84 -38.22
CA GLN A 152 12.59 13.18 -38.73
C GLN A 152 14.02 13.34 -39.25
N MET A 153 15.01 12.78 -38.55
CA MET A 153 16.39 12.75 -39.04
C MET A 153 16.51 11.99 -40.37
N LEU A 154 15.86 10.83 -40.50
CA LEU A 154 15.85 10.07 -41.76
C LEU A 154 15.21 10.86 -42.90
N ALA A 155 14.08 11.53 -42.65
CA ALA A 155 13.43 12.40 -43.64
C ALA A 155 14.34 13.56 -44.05
N THR A 156 14.99 14.24 -43.10
CA THR A 156 15.94 15.32 -43.39
C THR A 156 17.13 14.81 -44.19
N MET A 157 17.77 13.72 -43.77
CA MET A 157 18.89 13.12 -44.52
C MET A 157 18.48 12.71 -45.93
N SER A 158 17.28 12.14 -46.10
CA SER A 158 16.74 11.82 -47.42
C SER A 158 16.59 13.07 -48.29
N HIS A 159 16.08 14.17 -47.76
CA HIS A 159 15.97 15.43 -48.51
C HIS A 159 17.33 16.01 -48.88
N GLU A 160 18.29 15.99 -47.95
CA GLU A 160 19.65 16.49 -48.17
C GLU A 160 20.47 15.64 -49.14
N ILE A 161 20.19 14.33 -49.27
CA ILE A 161 20.79 13.46 -50.29
C ILE A 161 20.11 13.67 -51.65
N ARG A 162 18.77 13.76 -51.66
CA ARG A 162 17.97 13.89 -52.89
C ARG A 162 18.35 15.14 -53.67
N SER A 163 18.49 16.29 -53.01
CA SER A 163 18.73 17.58 -53.69
C SER A 163 20.02 17.63 -54.54
N PRO A 164 21.22 17.29 -54.02
CA PRO A 164 22.43 17.25 -54.83
C PRO A 164 22.40 16.13 -55.87
N LEU A 165 21.81 14.97 -55.54
CA LEU A 165 21.71 13.85 -56.47
C LEU A 165 20.82 14.18 -57.67
N SER A 166 19.69 14.85 -57.48
CA SER A 166 18.86 15.36 -58.57
C SER A 166 19.63 16.32 -59.48
N GLY A 167 20.53 17.12 -58.92
CA GLY A 167 21.43 17.97 -59.70
C GLY A 167 22.44 17.18 -60.53
N VAL A 168 23.06 16.15 -59.96
CA VAL A 168 24.01 15.27 -60.66
C VAL A 168 23.32 14.48 -61.78
N VAL A 169 22.13 13.91 -61.53
CA VAL A 169 21.34 13.18 -62.53
C VAL A 169 20.94 14.12 -63.67
N GLY A 170 20.41 15.31 -63.37
CA GLY A 170 20.06 16.28 -64.41
C GLY A 170 21.26 16.70 -65.27
N MET A 171 22.44 16.86 -64.66
CA MET A 171 23.67 17.14 -65.42
C MET A 171 24.09 15.95 -66.30
N ALA A 172 23.95 14.73 -65.81
CA ALA A 172 24.22 13.52 -66.58
C ALA A 172 23.24 13.35 -67.74
N GLU A 173 21.94 13.62 -67.56
CA GLU A 173 20.95 13.62 -68.64
C GLU A 173 21.28 14.63 -69.74
N ILE A 174 21.71 15.85 -69.39
CA ILE A 174 22.17 16.84 -70.37
C ILE A 174 23.39 16.32 -71.14
N LEU A 175 24.40 15.77 -70.44
CA LEU A 175 25.58 15.18 -71.09
C LEU A 175 25.22 14.05 -72.05
N SER A 176 24.15 13.29 -71.78
CA SER A 176 23.67 12.19 -72.63
C SER A 176 23.24 12.63 -74.03
N THR A 177 22.88 13.92 -74.17
CA THR A 177 22.47 14.54 -75.45
C THR A 177 23.66 15.02 -76.30
N THR A 178 24.88 14.92 -75.77
CA THR A 178 26.11 15.33 -76.45
C THR A 178 26.79 14.18 -77.19
N ARG A 179 27.87 14.45 -77.93
CA ARG A 179 28.66 13.40 -78.60
C ARG A 179 29.58 12.73 -77.58
N LEU A 180 29.27 11.49 -77.23
CA LEU A 180 30.04 10.65 -76.31
C LEU A 180 30.57 9.42 -77.02
N ASP A 181 31.73 8.93 -76.59
CA ASP A 181 32.20 7.60 -76.99
C ASP A 181 31.45 6.48 -76.26
N GLN A 182 31.72 5.23 -76.63
CA GLN A 182 30.98 4.08 -76.12
C GLN A 182 31.16 3.89 -74.61
N GLU A 183 32.36 4.13 -74.08
CA GLU A 183 32.71 3.90 -72.68
C GLU A 183 32.08 5.00 -71.79
N GLN A 184 32.19 6.26 -72.22
CA GLN A 184 31.54 7.41 -71.57
C GLN A 184 30.02 7.24 -71.49
N ARG A 185 29.39 6.74 -72.56
CA ARG A 185 27.93 6.49 -72.58
C ARG A 185 27.54 5.37 -71.61
N GLN A 186 28.40 4.39 -71.42
CA GLN A 186 28.18 3.28 -70.49
C GLN A 186 28.29 3.75 -69.03
N PHE A 187 29.29 4.58 -68.68
CA PHE A 187 29.40 5.20 -67.36
C PHE A 187 28.21 6.10 -67.04
N LEU A 188 27.75 6.89 -68.01
CA LEU A 188 26.62 7.80 -67.83
C LEU A 188 25.31 7.04 -67.54
N ASN A 189 25.05 5.94 -68.23
CA ASN A 189 23.89 5.08 -67.98
C ASN A 189 23.92 4.47 -66.56
N VAL A 190 25.11 4.10 -66.06
CA VAL A 190 25.27 3.62 -64.68
C VAL A 190 25.01 4.73 -63.67
N MET A 191 25.49 5.96 -63.93
CA MET A 191 25.24 7.11 -63.05
C MET A 191 23.74 7.46 -62.97
N ILE A 192 23.04 7.50 -64.11
CA ILE A 192 21.61 7.83 -64.16
C ILE A 192 20.79 6.74 -63.45
N SER A 193 21.00 5.46 -63.79
CA SER A 193 20.26 4.35 -63.16
C SER A 193 20.50 4.24 -61.65
N SER A 194 21.71 4.54 -61.19
CA SER A 194 22.03 4.57 -59.75
C SER A 194 21.38 5.76 -59.05
N GLY A 195 21.30 6.92 -59.72
CA GLY A 195 20.63 8.10 -59.22
C GLY A 195 19.12 7.87 -59.08
N ASP A 196 18.48 7.32 -60.09
CA ASP A 196 17.04 7.02 -60.08
C ASP A 196 16.65 6.08 -58.95
N LEU A 197 17.48 5.09 -58.64
CA LEU A 197 17.24 4.14 -57.54
C LEU A 197 17.19 4.82 -56.16
N VAL A 198 17.96 5.89 -55.97
CA VAL A 198 18.06 6.62 -54.69
C VAL A 198 17.05 7.79 -54.62
N LEU A 199 16.59 8.29 -55.76
CA LEU A 199 15.62 9.38 -55.84
C LEU A 199 14.15 8.91 -55.71
N GLN A 200 13.86 7.63 -55.95
CA GLN A 200 12.55 6.97 -55.69
C GLN A 200 12.17 7.04 -54.21
#